data_AF-A0A9W4PJS7-F1
#
_entry.id   AF-A0A9W4PJS7-F1
#
_cell.length_a   1.000
_cell.length_b   1.000
_cell.length_c   1.000
_cell.angle_alpha   90.00
_cell.angle_beta   90.00
_cell.angle_gamma   90.00
#
_symmetry.space_group_name_H-M   'P 1'
#
loop_
_entity.id
_entity.type
_entity.pdbx_description
1 polymer ?
#
loop_
_entity_poly.entity_id
_entity_poly.type
_entity_poly.pdbx_seq_one_letter_code
_entity_poly.pdbx_strand_id
1 'polypeptide(L)'
;MLLASTCYGFAGQYTKRFLSSTSILVITTFTLLTGAIIGLIGMLITGPIKPVMLMDPLTIFSIVGLGCFGSGLGQLIYFYINKNGSPELAATVTYLIPASAMVWGYVLLGEAINPNVIIGLLIIFAGVYLSSKKSKEKDGANSSSGKQGELRHVK
;
A
#
# COMPACT_ATOMS: atom_id res chain seq x y z
N MET A 1 -8.94 2.21 -13.33
CA MET A 1 -9.10 1.48 -12.04
C MET A 1 -8.79 0.00 -12.17
N LEU A 2 -9.48 -0.79 -13.02
CA LEU A 2 -9.20 -2.24 -13.15
C LEU A 2 -7.74 -2.58 -13.52
N LEU A 3 -7.20 -1.93 -14.57
CA LEU A 3 -5.80 -2.14 -14.98
C LEU A 3 -4.80 -1.78 -13.86
N ALA A 4 -5.09 -0.70 -13.13
CA ALA A 4 -4.26 -0.24 -12.02
C ALA A 4 -4.28 -1.24 -10.86
N SER A 5 -5.45 -1.77 -10.49
CA SER A 5 -5.59 -2.79 -9.44
C SER A 5 -4.86 -4.08 -9.80
N THR A 6 -4.98 -4.54 -11.05
CA THR A 6 -4.23 -5.72 -11.54
C THR A 6 -2.73 -5.48 -11.50
N CYS A 7 -2.27 -4.31 -11.97
CA CYS A 7 -0.86 -3.93 -11.96
C CYS A 7 -0.29 -3.91 -10.54
N TYR A 8 -1.01 -3.31 -9.59
CA TYR A 8 -0.56 -3.20 -8.19
C TYR A 8 -0.49 -4.57 -7.50
N GLY A 9 -1.48 -5.44 -7.72
CA GLY A 9 -1.48 -6.81 -7.21
C GLY A 9 -0.34 -7.65 -7.79
N PHE A 10 -0.07 -7.51 -9.10
CA PHE A 10 1.02 -8.23 -9.77
C PHE A 10 2.40 -7.72 -9.32
N ALA A 11 2.56 -6.41 -9.15
CA ALA A 11 3.80 -5.78 -8.71
C ALA A 11 4.26 -6.31 -7.35
N GLY A 12 3.37 -6.36 -6.35
CA GLY A 12 3.72 -6.88 -5.02
C GLY A 12 4.21 -8.32 -5.02
N GLN A 13 3.54 -9.19 -5.80
CA GLN A 13 3.92 -10.60 -5.94
C GLN A 13 5.20 -10.78 -6.75
N TYR A 14 5.40 -9.99 -7.80
CA TYR A 14 6.61 -10.03 -8.62
C TYR A 14 7.84 -9.57 -7.82
N THR A 15 7.71 -8.50 -7.04
CA THR A 15 8.76 -8.03 -6.12
C THR A 15 9.12 -9.10 -5.10
N LYS A 16 8.12 -9.77 -4.49
CA LYS A 16 8.38 -10.85 -3.53
C LYS A 16 9.04 -12.07 -4.18
N ARG A 17 8.69 -12.41 -5.43
CA ARG A 17 9.25 -13.59 -6.11
C ARG A 17 10.66 -13.39 -6.65
N PHE A 18 10.95 -12.23 -7.27
CA PHE A 18 12.20 -12.02 -8.01
C PHE A 18 13.18 -11.08 -7.32
N LEU A 19 12.70 -10.17 -6.47
CA LEU A 19 13.52 -9.11 -5.86
C LEU A 19 13.81 -9.35 -4.37
N SER A 20 13.44 -10.52 -3.83
CA SER A 20 13.72 -10.89 -2.44
C SER A 20 15.21 -10.93 -2.09
N SER A 21 16.10 -11.14 -3.07
CA SER A 21 17.56 -11.14 -2.86
C SER A 21 18.18 -9.73 -2.92
N THR A 22 17.47 -8.74 -3.45
CA THR A 22 17.97 -7.38 -3.65
C THR A 22 17.75 -6.49 -2.42
N SER A 23 18.63 -5.51 -2.22
CA SER A 23 18.47 -4.52 -1.14
C SER A 23 17.18 -3.71 -1.33
N ILE A 24 16.37 -3.61 -0.28
CA ILE A 24 15.10 -2.85 -0.26
C ILE A 24 15.32 -1.37 -0.66
N LEU A 25 16.47 -0.79 -0.30
CA LEU A 25 16.81 0.58 -0.66
C LEU A 25 16.90 0.74 -2.19
N VAL A 26 17.51 -0.22 -2.89
CA VAL A 26 17.65 -0.16 -4.35
C VAL A 26 16.26 -0.20 -5.00
N ILE A 27 15.41 -1.13 -4.57
CA ILE A 27 14.05 -1.28 -5.11
C ILE A 27 13.23 0.01 -4.89
N THR A 28 13.31 0.57 -3.69
CA THR A 28 12.59 1.80 -3.31
C THR A 28 13.06 2.99 -4.13
N THR A 29 14.38 3.18 -4.26
CA THR A 29 14.96 4.30 -5.04
C THR A 29 14.57 4.22 -6.51
N PHE A 30 14.69 3.05 -7.14
CA PHE A 30 14.29 2.90 -8.55
C PHE A 30 12.79 3.10 -8.75
N THR A 31 11.96 2.58 -7.84
CA THR A 31 10.49 2.76 -7.91
C THR A 31 10.09 4.23 -7.79
N LEU A 32 10.68 4.95 -6.83
CA LEU A 32 10.40 6.38 -6.64
C LEU A 32 10.97 7.23 -7.78
N LEU A 33 12.15 6.88 -8.31
CA LEU A 33 12.75 7.58 -9.44
C LEU A 33 11.91 7.40 -10.71
N THR A 34 11.51 6.17 -11.03
CA THR A 34 10.61 5.91 -12.16
C THR A 34 9.28 6.62 -11.98
N GLY A 35 8.71 6.61 -10.76
CA GLY A 35 7.50 7.36 -10.43
C GLY A 35 7.66 8.86 -10.64
N ALA A 36 8.79 9.44 -10.23
CA ALA A 36 9.10 10.85 -10.42
C ALA A 36 9.23 11.23 -11.90
N ILE A 37 9.92 10.42 -12.70
CA ILE A 37 10.09 10.66 -14.15
C ILE A 37 8.75 10.57 -14.87
N ILE A 38 7.96 9.52 -14.61
CA ILE A 38 6.63 9.36 -15.23
C ILE A 38 5.69 10.48 -14.78
N GLY A 39 5.71 10.83 -13.49
CA GLY A 39 4.93 11.94 -12.95
C GLY A 39 5.29 13.28 -13.58
N LEU A 40 6.59 13.54 -13.80
CA LEU A 40 7.08 14.73 -14.48
C LEU A 40 6.60 14.78 -15.94
N ILE A 41 6.71 13.68 -16.68
CA ILE A 41 6.22 13.60 -18.07
C ILE A 41 4.71 13.85 -18.11
N GLY A 42 3.95 13.21 -17.21
CA GLY A 42 2.50 13.44 -17.10
C GLY A 42 2.17 14.89 -16.80
N MET A 43 2.91 15.52 -15.88
CA MET A 43 2.75 16.94 -15.56
C MET A 43 2.98 17.85 -16.78
N LEU A 44 4.03 17.58 -17.57
CA LEU A 44 4.34 18.36 -18.78
C LEU A 44 3.26 18.27 -19.86
N ILE A 45 2.54 17.14 -19.93
CA ILE A 45 1.46 16.93 -20.91
C ILE A 45 0.13 17.57 -20.47
N THR A 46 -0.13 17.64 -19.16
CA THR A 46 -1.50 17.90 -18.64
C THR A 46 -1.75 19.37 -18.25
N GLY A 47 -0.74 20.23 -18.09
CA GLY A 47 -1.01 21.65 -17.82
C GLY A 47 0.20 22.58 -17.72
N PRO A 48 -0.03 23.91 -17.73
CA PRO A 48 1.03 24.91 -17.69
C PRO A 48 1.67 24.99 -16.30
N ILE A 49 3.00 24.97 -16.29
CA ILE A 49 3.82 25.17 -15.10
C ILE A 49 3.55 26.58 -14.58
N LYS A 50 3.08 26.71 -13.34
CA LYS A 50 2.96 28.00 -12.65
C LYS A 50 4.16 28.15 -11.70
N PRO A 51 5.31 28.66 -12.16
CA PRO A 51 6.53 28.74 -11.35
C PRO A 51 6.37 29.61 -10.09
N VAL A 52 5.40 30.53 -10.09
CA VAL A 52 5.08 31.38 -8.93
C VAL A 52 4.68 30.58 -7.69
N MET A 53 4.02 29.42 -7.86
CA MET A 53 3.66 28.55 -6.72
C MET A 53 4.86 27.80 -6.13
N LEU A 54 5.93 27.61 -6.92
CA LEU A 54 7.14 26.90 -6.49
C LEU A 54 8.10 27.79 -5.70
N MET A 55 7.88 29.11 -5.69
CA MET A 55 8.70 30.05 -4.93
C MET A 55 8.23 30.26 -3.49
N ASP A 56 7.06 29.73 -3.13
CA ASP A 56 6.56 29.76 -1.75
C ASP A 56 7.30 28.73 -0.88
N PRO A 57 8.01 29.15 0.18
CA PRO A 57 8.70 28.24 1.09
C PRO A 57 7.79 27.17 1.70
N LEU A 58 6.50 27.48 1.91
CA LEU A 58 5.54 26.54 2.47
C LEU A 58 5.25 25.39 1.50
N THR A 59 5.14 25.69 0.20
CA THR A 59 4.95 24.69 -0.85
C THR A 59 6.16 23.75 -0.95
N ILE A 60 7.38 24.29 -0.91
CA ILE A 60 8.60 23.48 -0.91
C ILE A 60 8.65 22.56 0.30
N PHE A 61 8.38 23.09 1.50
CA PHE A 61 8.40 22.29 2.71
C PHE A 61 7.32 21.19 2.70
N SER A 62 6.15 21.49 2.16
CA SER A 62 5.06 20.51 2.01
C SER A 62 5.43 19.40 1.01
N ILE A 63 6.04 19.75 -0.13
CA ILE A 63 6.50 18.77 -1.13
C ILE A 63 7.60 17.88 -0.57
N VAL A 64 8.60 18.46 0.10
CA VAL A 64 9.69 17.70 0.72
C VAL A 64 9.17 16.83 1.85
N GLY A 65 8.28 17.36 2.70
CA GLY A 65 7.64 16.63 3.78
C GLY A 65 6.83 15.43 3.27
N LEU A 66 5.91 15.64 2.32
CA LEU A 66 5.12 14.57 1.72
C LEU A 66 5.99 13.58 0.91
N GLY A 67 6.97 14.08 0.19
CA GLY A 67 7.88 13.25 -0.62
C GLY A 67 8.74 12.33 0.24
N CYS A 68 9.40 12.85 1.27
CA CYS A 68 10.26 12.07 2.14
C CYS A 68 9.47 11.19 3.12
N PHE A 69 8.48 11.77 3.83
CA PHE A 69 7.74 11.03 4.86
C PHE A 69 6.59 10.19 4.29
N GLY A 70 5.81 10.74 3.36
CA GLY A 70 4.68 10.04 2.76
C GLY A 70 5.14 8.97 1.77
N SER A 71 5.89 9.37 0.75
CA SER A 71 6.31 8.46 -0.32
C SER A 71 7.58 7.69 0.03
N GLY A 72 8.63 8.36 0.50
CA GLY A 72 9.93 7.76 0.79
C GLY A 72 9.87 6.70 1.87
N LEU A 73 9.55 7.11 3.11
CA LEU A 73 9.42 6.20 4.24
C LEU A 73 8.27 5.20 4.04
N GLY A 74 7.15 5.64 3.48
CA GLY A 74 6.00 4.77 3.19
C GLY A 74 6.35 3.60 2.27
N GLN A 75 6.95 3.87 1.11
CA GLN A 75 7.36 2.79 0.19
C GLN A 75 8.43 1.90 0.81
N LEU A 76 9.36 2.47 1.59
CA LEU A 76 10.40 1.70 2.26
C LEU A 76 9.80 0.66 3.22
N ILE A 77 8.87 1.11 4.06
CA ILE A 77 8.15 0.25 5.01
C ILE A 77 7.31 -0.79 4.27
N TYR A 78 6.61 -0.39 3.20
CA TYR A 78 5.82 -1.30 2.37
C TYR A 78 6.69 -2.43 1.79
N PHE A 79 7.81 -2.10 1.15
CA PHE A 79 8.71 -3.11 0.59
C PHE A 79 9.41 -3.95 1.66
N TYR A 80 9.74 -3.35 2.80
CA TYR A 80 10.28 -4.07 3.96
C TYR A 80 9.30 -5.11 4.48
N ILE A 81 8.04 -4.73 4.71
CA ILE A 81 6.97 -5.63 5.16
C ILE A 81 6.71 -6.71 4.10
N ASN A 82 6.70 -6.36 2.81
CA ASN A 82 6.44 -7.33 1.75
C ASN A 82 7.58 -8.38 1.63
N LYS A 83 8.83 -7.97 1.88
CA LYS A 83 9.99 -8.87 1.85
C LYS A 83 10.14 -9.71 3.11
N ASN A 84 9.99 -9.12 4.30
CA ASN A 84 10.21 -9.82 5.58
C ASN A 84 8.94 -10.43 6.19
N GLY A 85 7.76 -9.98 5.77
CA GLY A 85 6.47 -10.45 6.25
C GLY A 85 5.62 -11.16 5.18
N SER A 86 4.36 -11.43 5.53
CA SER A 86 3.37 -11.99 4.61
C SER A 86 2.61 -10.88 3.87
N PRO A 87 2.21 -11.08 2.59
CA PRO A 87 1.42 -10.12 1.83
C PRO A 87 0.13 -9.69 2.54
N GLU A 88 -0.41 -10.60 3.38
CA GLU A 88 -1.57 -10.37 4.25
C GLU A 88 -1.34 -9.24 5.27
N LEU A 89 -0.13 -9.16 5.84
CA LEU A 89 0.22 -8.11 6.80
C LEU A 89 0.33 -6.75 6.10
N ALA A 90 0.93 -6.72 4.90
CA ALA A 90 0.97 -5.52 4.07
C ALA A 90 -0.45 -5.03 3.70
N ALA A 91 -1.34 -5.96 3.33
CA ALA A 91 -2.73 -5.64 3.00
C ALA A 91 -3.48 -5.05 4.21
N THR A 92 -3.22 -5.55 5.41
CA THR A 92 -3.83 -5.05 6.66
C THR A 92 -3.49 -3.58 6.90
N VAL A 93 -2.25 -3.17 6.64
CA VAL A 93 -1.83 -1.76 6.75
C VAL A 93 -2.58 -0.88 5.75
N THR A 94 -2.75 -1.35 4.51
CA THR A 94 -3.51 -0.65 3.48
C THR A 94 -4.98 -0.46 3.85
N TYR A 95 -5.58 -1.45 4.52
CA TYR A 95 -6.96 -1.35 5.01
C TYR A 95 -7.13 -0.34 6.16
N LEU A 96 -6.04 0.06 6.80
CA LEU A 96 -6.04 1.10 7.82
C LEU A 96 -6.04 2.51 7.23
N ILE A 97 -5.62 2.67 5.97
CA ILE A 97 -5.50 3.98 5.30
C ILE A 97 -6.82 4.79 5.34
N PRO A 98 -8.01 4.23 5.02
CA PRO A 98 -9.25 5.01 5.03
C PRO A 98 -9.63 5.53 6.42
N ALA A 99 -9.37 4.74 7.47
CA ALA A 99 -9.63 5.15 8.84
C ALA A 99 -8.68 6.26 9.28
N SER A 100 -7.37 6.10 9.01
CA SER A 100 -6.36 7.10 9.30
C SER A 100 -6.61 8.41 8.55
N ALA A 101 -7.02 8.32 7.28
CA ALA A 101 -7.37 9.48 6.47
C ALA A 101 -8.55 10.27 7.05
N MET A 102 -9.59 9.58 7.55
CA MET A 102 -10.71 10.23 8.23
C MET A 102 -10.26 10.97 9.49
N VAL A 103 -9.44 10.33 10.33
CA VAL A 103 -8.93 10.93 11.57
C VAL A 103 -8.11 12.18 11.26
N TRP A 104 -7.19 12.11 10.30
CA TRP A 104 -6.36 13.25 9.93
C TRP A 104 -7.15 14.33 9.19
N GLY A 105 -8.16 13.99 8.40
CA GLY A 105 -9.07 14.95 7.78
C GLY A 105 -9.86 15.76 8.83
N TYR A 106 -10.35 15.11 9.87
CA TYR A 106 -10.99 15.81 10.99
C TYR A 106 -10.00 16.67 11.79
N VAL A 107 -8.85 16.11 12.17
CA VAL A 107 -7.89 16.76 13.08
C VAL A 107 -7.11 17.89 12.41
N LEU A 108 -6.64 17.70 11.18
CA LEU A 108 -5.76 18.65 10.48
C LEU A 108 -6.54 19.59 9.55
N LEU A 109 -7.57 19.10 8.86
CA LEU A 109 -8.37 19.89 7.91
C LEU A 109 -9.64 20.46 8.55
N GLY A 110 -10.05 19.96 9.71
CA GLY A 110 -11.29 20.40 10.38
C GLY A 110 -12.57 19.94 9.67
N GLU A 111 -12.51 18.92 8.82
CA GLU A 111 -13.66 18.44 8.07
C GLU A 111 -14.71 17.80 9.00
N ALA A 112 -15.96 18.24 8.92
CA ALA A 112 -17.03 17.67 9.74
C ALA A 112 -17.28 16.20 9.37
N ILE A 113 -17.18 15.30 10.35
CA ILE A 113 -17.48 13.88 10.17
C ILE A 113 -18.99 13.71 10.03
N ASN A 114 -19.46 13.61 8.79
CA ASN A 114 -20.85 13.33 8.49
C ASN A 114 -21.19 11.85 8.74
N PRO A 115 -22.45 11.52 9.06
CA PRO A 115 -22.91 10.15 9.23
C PRO A 115 -22.62 9.26 8.00
N ASN A 116 -22.71 9.84 6.80
CA ASN A 116 -22.41 9.15 5.54
C ASN A 116 -20.95 8.66 5.47
N VAL A 117 -20.00 9.44 6.01
CA VAL A 117 -18.58 9.11 6.03
C VAL A 117 -18.32 7.92 6.97
N ILE A 118 -19.02 7.88 8.10
CA ILE A 118 -18.97 6.76 9.06
C ILE A 118 -19.55 5.48 8.41
N ILE A 119 -20.70 5.58 7.74
CA ILE A 119 -21.32 4.44 7.04
C ILE A 119 -20.38 3.90 5.96
N GLY A 120 -19.75 4.78 5.18
CA GLY A 120 -18.75 4.39 4.18
C GLY A 120 -17.57 3.63 4.80
N LEU A 121 -17.04 4.10 5.93
CA LEU A 121 -15.96 3.41 6.65
C LEU A 121 -16.39 2.00 7.12
N LEU A 122 -17.60 1.86 7.66
CA LEU A 122 -18.13 0.56 8.08
C LEU A 122 -18.26 -0.42 6.90
N ILE A 123 -18.71 0.06 5.73
CA ILE A 123 -18.81 -0.76 4.51
C ILE A 123 -17.43 -1.25 4.07
N ILE A 124 -16.41 -0.38 4.11
CA ILE A 124 -15.03 -0.75 3.78
C ILE A 124 -14.54 -1.85 4.72
N PHE A 125 -14.70 -1.67 6.04
CA PHE A 125 -14.28 -2.68 7.01
C PHE A 125 -15.03 -4.00 6.86
N ALA A 126 -16.33 -3.98 6.58
CA ALA A 126 -17.11 -5.18 6.31
C ALA A 126 -16.59 -5.92 5.06
N GLY A 127 -16.30 -5.19 3.98
CA GLY A 127 -15.74 -5.76 2.74
C GLY A 127 -14.36 -6.38 2.95
N VAL A 128 -13.49 -5.69 3.70
CA VAL A 128 -12.17 -6.19 4.10
C VAL A 128 -12.28 -7.47 4.93
N TYR A 129 -13.12 -7.45 5.97
CA TYR A 129 -13.32 -8.60 6.85
C TYR A 129 -13.77 -9.84 6.07
N LEU A 130 -14.72 -9.67 5.15
CA LEU A 130 -15.21 -10.75 4.30
C LEU A 130 -14.13 -11.28 3.34
N SER A 131 -13.30 -10.40 2.79
CA SER A 131 -12.19 -10.76 1.90
C SER A 131 -11.10 -11.54 2.64
N SER A 132 -10.73 -11.10 3.85
CA SER A 132 -9.69 -11.73 4.67
C SER A 132 -10.12 -13.09 5.22
N LYS A 133 -11.42 -13.31 5.49
CA LYS A 133 -11.92 -14.57 6.06
C LYS A 133 -11.64 -15.80 5.18
N LYS A 134 -11.65 -15.64 3.86
CA LYS A 134 -11.45 -16.76 2.90
C LYS A 134 -10.00 -17.24 2.81
N SER A 135 -9.02 -16.40 3.18
CA SER A 135 -7.61 -16.80 3.16
C SER A 135 -7.26 -17.75 4.30
N LYS A 136 -7.80 -17.51 5.51
CA LYS A 136 -7.55 -18.36 6.69
C LYS A 136 -8.07 -19.79 6.56
N GLU A 137 -9.16 -20.00 5.81
CA GLU A 137 -9.76 -21.33 5.64
C GLU A 137 -8.88 -22.26 4.78
N LYS A 138 -8.08 -21.69 3.87
CA LYS A 138 -7.17 -22.45 3.00
C LYS A 138 -5.90 -22.92 3.72
N ASP A 139 -5.39 -22.14 4.67
CA ASP A 139 -4.19 -22.51 5.44
C ASP A 139 -4.47 -23.56 6.53
N GLY A 140 -5.67 -23.55 7.12
CA GLY A 140 -6.09 -24.58 8.08
C GLY A 140 -6.34 -25.96 7.46
N ALA A 141 -6.81 -26.00 6.20
CA ALA A 141 -7.03 -27.25 5.47
C ALA A 141 -5.70 -27.94 5.09
N ASN A 142 -4.67 -27.16 4.70
CA ASN A 142 -3.39 -27.71 4.25
C ASN A 142 -2.51 -28.24 5.41
N SER A 143 -2.65 -27.71 6.63
CA SER A 143 -1.94 -28.23 7.81
C SER A 143 -2.49 -29.56 8.34
N SER A 144 -3.75 -29.89 8.03
CA SER A 144 -4.38 -31.16 8.45
C SER A 144 -4.06 -32.33 7.51
N SER A 145 -3.88 -32.05 6.21
CA SER A 145 -3.58 -33.08 5.21
C SER A 145 -2.10 -33.52 5.22
N GLY A 146 -1.17 -32.64 5.63
CA GLY A 146 0.26 -32.96 5.73
C GLY A 146 0.61 -33.89 6.89
N LYS A 147 -0.14 -33.83 8.01
CA LYS A 147 0.09 -34.72 9.17
C LYS A 147 -0.48 -36.13 8.97
N GLN A 148 -1.43 -36.32 8.06
CA GLN A 148 -2.08 -37.60 7.84
C GLN A 148 -1.33 -38.50 6.84
N GLY A 149 -0.47 -37.91 6.00
CA GLY A 149 0.42 -38.64 5.08
C GLY A 149 1.66 -39.25 5.76
N GLU A 150 2.24 -38.55 6.74
CA GLU A 150 3.40 -39.08 7.50
C GLU A 150 3.04 -40.25 8.41
N LEU A 151 1.84 -40.26 9.01
CA LEU A 151 1.43 -41.34 9.92
C LEU A 151 1.05 -42.65 9.20
N ARG A 152 0.94 -42.66 7.87
CA ARG A 152 0.65 -43.87 7.06
C ARG A 152 1.89 -44.58 6.53
N HIS A 153 3.07 -43.96 6.58
CA HIS A 153 4.32 -44.56 6.11
C HIS A 153 5.20 -45.14 7.23
N VAL A 154 4.77 -45.03 8.49
CA VAL A 154 5.48 -45.53 9.69
C VAL A 154 4.74 -46.71 10.34
N LYS A 155 3.90 -47.43 9.58
CA LYS A 155 3.32 -48.72 10.00
C LYS A 155 3.71 -49.82 9.03
#